data_AF-A0A368G6V2-F1
#
_entry.id   AF-A0A368G6V2-F1
#
_cell.length_a   1.000
_cell.length_b   1.000
_cell.length_c   1.000
_cell.angle_alpha   90.00
_cell.angle_beta   90.00
_cell.angle_gamma   90.00
#
_symmetry.space_group_name_H-M   'P 1'
#
loop_
_entity.id
_entity.type
_entity.pdbx_description
1 polymer ?
#
loop_
_entity_poly.entity_id
_entity_poly.type
_entity_poly.pdbx_seq_one_letter_code
_entity_poly.pdbx_strand_id
1 'polypeptide(L)'
;MIVNYANMFNLGNLSGSIYLNSILVGSLRYSSNLLFGLLDYKFVCFGRKMAHVASQLLIIGSLILSASILYTGYEAVYGEIVRFCVLIVCAMASQIVIINSVTCNELFPTSIRTLCYSFVQLWSRLGIVIAPHVYSWEEIWHYLPYTILIAVAILDVVFFEVLIPETKNKPLEDHIVKKPKKNAGQV
;
A
#
# COMPACT_ATOMS: atom_id res chain seq x y z
N MET A 1 -1.37 -2.74 4.42
CA MET A 1 -0.94 -2.22 5.75
C MET A 1 0.22 -2.98 6.35
N ILE A 2 0.25 -4.32 6.27
CA ILE A 2 1.31 -5.13 6.90
C ILE A 2 2.73 -4.69 6.51
N VAL A 3 2.99 -4.46 5.22
CA VAL A 3 4.30 -4.00 4.71
C VAL A 3 4.74 -2.68 5.34
N ASN A 4 3.85 -1.69 5.41
CA ASN A 4 4.17 -0.39 6.01
C ASN A 4 4.48 -0.52 7.50
N TYR A 5 3.60 -1.19 8.25
CA TYR A 5 3.74 -1.25 9.70
C TYR A 5 4.91 -2.14 10.12
N ALA A 6 5.19 -3.22 9.39
CA ALA A 6 6.33 -4.08 9.67
C ALA A 6 7.62 -3.24 9.55
N ASN A 7 7.79 -2.51 8.44
CA ASN A 7 8.94 -1.65 8.23
C ASN A 7 8.99 -0.49 9.25
N MET A 8 7.85 0.07 9.64
CA MET A 8 7.78 1.09 10.69
C MET A 8 8.16 0.58 12.08
N PHE A 9 7.84 -0.67 12.42
CA PHE A 9 8.31 -1.27 13.66
C PHE A 9 9.81 -1.57 13.60
N ASN A 10 10.31 -1.94 12.42
CA ASN A 10 11.75 -2.17 12.23
C ASN A 10 12.57 -0.86 12.26
N LEU A 11 11.96 0.33 12.10
CA LEU A 11 12.66 1.63 12.12
C LEU A 11 13.54 1.86 13.36
N GLY A 12 13.23 1.19 14.47
CA GLY A 12 14.03 1.22 15.70
C GLY A 12 15.38 0.50 15.59
N ASN A 13 15.47 -0.50 14.72
CA ASN A 13 16.67 -1.32 14.51
C ASN A 13 17.58 -0.78 13.39
N LEU A 14 17.12 0.26 12.67
CA LEU A 14 17.90 0.87 11.60
C LEU A 14 18.98 1.82 12.14
N SER A 15 20.08 1.93 11.38
CA SER A 15 21.17 2.88 11.64
C SER A 15 20.64 4.31 11.88
N GLY A 16 21.16 4.97 12.91
CA GLY A 16 20.84 6.34 13.29
C GLY A 16 19.81 6.48 14.42
N SER A 17 19.36 7.71 14.65
CA SER A 17 18.35 8.00 15.68
C SER A 17 16.94 7.74 15.16
N ILE A 18 16.11 7.09 15.99
CA ILE A 18 14.69 6.83 15.74
C ILE A 18 13.94 8.13 15.40
N TYR A 19 14.29 9.23 16.06
CA TYR A 19 13.67 10.54 15.82
C TYR A 19 14.02 11.09 14.44
N LEU A 20 15.29 10.99 14.01
CA LEU A 20 15.72 11.43 12.69
C LEU A 20 15.06 10.60 11.59
N ASN A 21 15.01 9.27 11.76
CA ASN A 21 14.33 8.38 10.81
C ASN A 21 12.84 8.73 10.70
N SER A 22 12.18 9.03 11.83
CA SER A 22 10.76 9.43 11.84
C SER A 22 10.51 10.76 11.13
N ILE A 23 11.38 11.76 11.34
CA ILE A 23 11.30 13.05 10.63
C ILE A 23 11.49 12.84 9.13
N LEU A 24 12.46 12.03 8.72
CA LEU A 24 12.71 11.73 7.30
C LEU A 24 11.52 11.03 6.66
N VAL A 25 10.94 10.01 7.30
CA VAL A 25 9.71 9.35 6.80
C VAL A 25 8.57 10.37 6.67
N GLY A 26 8.37 11.24 7.67
CA GLY A 26 7.33 12.26 7.63
C GLY A 26 7.48 13.23 6.46
N SER A 27 8.70 13.77 6.27
CA SER A 27 9.03 14.68 5.17
C SER A 27 8.89 14.00 3.79
N LEU A 28 9.34 12.75 3.65
CA LEU A 28 9.20 11.97 2.41
C LEU A 28 7.74 11.66 2.10
N ARG A 29 6.91 11.33 3.11
CA ARG A 29 5.47 11.13 2.92
C ARG A 29 4.80 12.39 2.40
N TYR A 30 5.09 13.54 3.02
CA TYR A 30 4.48 14.80 2.64
C TYR A 30 4.85 15.20 1.20
N SER A 31 6.13 15.19 0.88
CA SER A 31 6.63 15.52 -0.47
C SER A 31 6.11 14.56 -1.54
N SER A 32 6.09 13.26 -1.26
CA SER A 32 5.55 12.27 -2.18
C SER A 32 4.05 12.47 -2.40
N ASN A 33 3.27 12.67 -1.34
CA ASN A 33 1.81 12.86 -1.45
C ASN A 33 1.49 14.11 -2.27
N LEU A 34 2.25 15.19 -2.09
CA LEU A 34 2.12 16.40 -2.90
C LEU A 34 2.45 16.14 -4.38
N LEU A 35 3.53 15.42 -4.67
CA LEU A 35 3.92 15.08 -6.03
C LEU A 35 2.84 14.25 -6.74
N PHE A 36 2.35 13.19 -6.11
CA PHE A 36 1.28 12.35 -6.67
C PHE A 36 -0.03 13.14 -6.86
N GLY A 37 -0.39 14.02 -5.92
CA GLY A 37 -1.55 14.90 -6.06
C GLY A 37 -1.42 15.88 -7.24
N LEU A 38 -0.23 16.48 -7.43
CA LEU A 38 0.05 17.35 -8.58
C LEU A 38 0.05 16.59 -9.91
N LEU A 39 0.58 15.37 -9.92
CA LEU A 39 0.57 14.50 -11.11
C LEU A 39 -0.86 14.09 -11.49
N ASP A 40 -1.70 13.72 -10.51
CA ASP A 40 -3.11 13.40 -10.74
C ASP A 40 -3.89 14.61 -11.30
N TYR A 41 -3.60 15.82 -10.79
CA TYR A 41 -4.20 17.06 -11.29
C TYR A 41 -3.76 17.41 -12.72
N LYS A 42 -2.47 17.25 -13.04
CA LYS A 42 -1.90 17.73 -14.31
C LYS A 42 -2.04 16.73 -15.46
N PHE A 43 -2.08 15.42 -15.17
CA PHE A 43 -2.10 14.37 -16.18
C PHE A 43 -3.41 13.58 -16.17
N VAL A 44 -4.23 13.79 -17.20
CA VAL A 44 -5.50 13.05 -17.39
C VAL A 44 -5.24 11.54 -17.54
N CYS A 45 -4.13 11.14 -18.18
CA CYS A 45 -3.70 9.73 -18.32
C CYS A 45 -3.24 9.07 -17.02
N PHE A 46 -3.01 9.80 -15.92
CA PHE A 46 -2.57 9.19 -14.66
C PHE A 46 -3.76 8.54 -13.94
N GLY A 47 -4.13 7.34 -14.38
CA GLY A 47 -5.23 6.54 -13.81
C GLY A 47 -5.01 6.14 -12.35
N ARG A 48 -6.08 5.69 -11.68
CA ARG A 48 -5.99 5.15 -10.31
C ARG A 48 -5.15 3.87 -10.28
N LYS A 49 -5.23 2.98 -11.28
CA LYS A 49 -4.30 1.83 -11.34
C LYS A 49 -2.87 2.26 -11.60
N MET A 50 -2.62 3.20 -12.51
CA MET A 50 -1.25 3.63 -12.80
C MET A 50 -0.56 4.19 -11.55
N ALA A 51 -1.27 4.99 -10.75
CA ALA A 51 -0.77 5.48 -9.48
C ALA A 51 -0.47 4.33 -8.48
N HIS A 52 -1.38 3.34 -8.40
CA HIS A 52 -1.22 2.17 -7.53
C HIS A 52 -0.02 1.31 -7.95
N VAL A 53 0.06 0.95 -9.23
CA VAL A 53 1.14 0.14 -9.80
C VAL A 53 2.48 0.85 -9.67
N ALA A 54 2.57 2.15 -9.98
CA ALA A 54 3.81 2.90 -9.83
C ALA A 54 4.31 2.93 -8.38
N SER A 55 3.42 3.21 -7.42
CA SER A 55 3.79 3.23 -6.01
C SER A 55 4.18 1.84 -5.48
N GLN A 56 3.49 0.77 -5.88
CA GLN A 56 3.88 -0.57 -5.45
C GLN A 56 5.17 -1.05 -6.12
N LEU A 57 5.42 -0.74 -7.40
CA LEU A 57 6.67 -1.11 -8.06
C LEU A 57 7.87 -0.49 -7.32
N LEU A 58 7.75 0.74 -6.84
CA LEU A 58 8.78 1.37 -6.00
C LEU A 58 8.97 0.64 -4.66
N ILE A 59 7.89 0.19 -4.02
CA ILE A 59 7.97 -0.59 -2.78
C ILE A 59 8.65 -1.94 -3.02
N ILE A 60 8.18 -2.70 -4.02
CA ILE A 60 8.74 -4.02 -4.37
C ILE A 60 10.21 -3.87 -4.74
N GLY A 61 10.58 -2.90 -5.58
CA GLY A 61 11.96 -2.64 -5.94
C GLY A 61 12.85 -2.31 -4.74
N SER A 62 12.35 -1.49 -3.81
CA SER A 62 13.08 -1.14 -2.58
C SER A 62 13.24 -2.34 -1.64
N LEU A 63 12.23 -3.20 -1.53
CA LEU A 63 12.30 -4.44 -0.74
C LEU A 63 13.24 -5.46 -1.36
N ILE A 64 13.22 -5.64 -2.68
CA ILE A 64 14.13 -6.54 -3.41
C ILE A 64 15.57 -6.05 -3.26
N LEU A 65 15.82 -4.74 -3.41
CA LEU A 65 17.15 -4.18 -3.20
C LEU A 65 17.63 -4.44 -1.77
N SER A 66 16.77 -4.19 -0.77
CA SER A 66 17.08 -4.48 0.63
C SER A 66 17.39 -5.97 0.86
N ALA A 67 16.59 -6.87 0.28
CA ALA A 67 16.80 -8.32 0.38
C ALA A 67 18.09 -8.78 -0.32
N SER A 68 18.47 -8.16 -1.43
CA SER A 68 19.70 -8.50 -2.16
C SER A 68 20.95 -8.11 -1.37
N ILE A 69 20.92 -6.96 -0.68
CA ILE A 69 22.01 -6.51 0.19
C ILE A 69 22.16 -7.47 1.39
N LEU A 70 21.03 -7.90 1.96
CA LEU A 70 20.98 -8.90 3.03
C LEU A 70 21.59 -10.25 2.57
N TYR A 71 21.26 -10.69 1.36
CA TYR A 71 21.77 -11.95 0.79
C TYR A 71 23.27 -11.92 0.51
N THR A 72 23.79 -10.78 0.07
CA THR A 72 25.23 -10.64 -0.24
C THR A 72 26.10 -10.46 1.01
N GLY A 73 25.51 -10.29 2.20
CA GLY A 73 26.24 -10.17 3.47
C GLY A 73 26.99 -8.85 3.65
N TYR A 74 26.76 -7.85 2.79
CA TYR A 74 27.40 -6.53 2.87
C TYR A 74 26.58 -5.52 3.69
N GLU A 75 25.74 -5.98 4.62
CA GLU A 75 24.89 -5.11 5.45
C GLU A 75 25.68 -4.04 6.21
N ALA A 76 26.87 -4.38 6.71
CA ALA A 76 27.73 -3.45 7.43
C ALA A 76 28.25 -2.29 6.56
N VAL A 77 28.38 -2.51 5.24
CA VAL A 77 28.90 -1.51 4.29
C VAL A 77 27.75 -0.71 3.66
N TYR A 78 26.62 -1.37 3.37
CA TYR A 78 25.48 -0.78 2.68
C TYR A 78 24.26 -0.52 3.58
N GLY A 79 24.42 -0.52 4.90
CA GLY A 79 23.34 -0.29 5.86
C GLY A 79 22.59 1.02 5.65
N GLU A 80 23.27 2.09 5.22
CA GLU A 80 22.62 3.35 4.86
C GLU A 80 21.73 3.24 3.61
N ILE A 81 22.08 2.39 2.64
CA ILE A 81 21.25 2.15 1.44
C ILE A 81 19.98 1.40 1.84
N VAL A 82 20.10 0.37 2.67
CA VAL A 82 18.96 -0.37 3.23
C VAL A 82 18.05 0.58 4.00
N ARG A 83 18.64 1.52 4.77
CA ARG A 83 17.89 2.56 5.45
C ARG A 83 17.09 3.44 4.51
N PHE A 84 17.70 3.99 3.46
CA PHE A 84 16.96 4.78 2.47
C PHE A 84 15.85 3.97 1.80
N CYS A 85 16.09 2.69 1.50
CA CYS A 85 15.08 1.81 0.92
C CYS A 85 13.87 1.61 1.85
N VAL A 86 14.09 1.32 3.13
CA VAL A 86 13.02 1.17 4.13
C VAL A 86 12.26 2.50 4.33
N LEU A 87 12.96 3.64 4.32
CA LEU A 87 12.33 4.95 4.39
C LEU A 87 11.41 5.22 3.18
N ILE A 88 11.84 4.84 1.97
CA ILE A 88 11.03 4.92 0.75
C ILE A 88 9.80 4.02 0.84
N VAL A 89 9.95 2.78 1.32
CA VAL A 89 8.81 1.86 1.53
C VAL A 89 7.77 2.47 2.47
N CYS A 90 8.22 2.99 3.61
CA CYS A 90 7.36 3.67 4.59
C CYS A 90 6.70 4.94 4.02
N ALA A 91 7.37 5.64 3.10
CA ALA A 91 6.82 6.82 2.45
C ALA A 91 5.77 6.48 1.38
N MET A 92 6.08 5.54 0.48
CA MET A 92 5.16 5.11 -0.59
C MET A 92 3.91 4.42 -0.04
N ALA A 93 4.00 3.81 1.13
CA ALA A 93 2.83 3.23 1.80
C ALA A 93 1.69 4.22 2.04
N SER A 94 1.96 5.51 2.28
CA SER A 94 0.88 6.50 2.45
C SER A 94 0.10 6.71 1.16
N GLN A 95 0.75 6.60 0.00
CA GLN A 95 0.09 6.72 -1.30
C GLN A 95 -0.92 5.62 -1.51
N ILE A 96 -0.53 4.37 -1.20
CA ILE A 96 -1.40 3.21 -1.36
C ILE A 96 -2.65 3.36 -0.50
N VAL A 97 -2.51 3.87 0.74
CA VAL A 97 -3.66 4.15 1.60
C VAL A 97 -4.59 5.15 0.93
N ILE A 98 -4.05 6.26 0.43
CA ILE A 98 -4.85 7.31 -0.22
C ILE A 98 -5.56 6.75 -1.46
N ILE A 99 -4.84 6.05 -2.33
CA ILE A 99 -5.38 5.46 -3.55
C ILE A 99 -6.49 4.45 -3.22
N ASN A 100 -6.24 3.53 -2.29
CA ASN A 100 -7.23 2.53 -1.89
C ASN A 100 -8.48 3.16 -1.28
N SER A 101 -8.32 4.20 -0.46
CA SER A 101 -9.46 4.93 0.12
C SER A 101 -10.28 5.64 -0.94
N VAL A 102 -9.63 6.28 -1.92
CA VAL A 102 -10.32 6.96 -3.03
C VAL A 102 -11.02 5.94 -3.93
N THR A 103 -10.35 4.85 -4.30
CA THR A 103 -10.94 3.77 -5.10
C THR A 103 -12.13 3.12 -4.39
N CYS A 104 -12.08 2.93 -3.07
CA CYS A 104 -13.25 2.45 -2.31
C CYS A 104 -14.43 3.45 -2.39
N ASN A 105 -14.16 4.75 -2.29
CA ASN A 105 -15.20 5.77 -2.37
C ASN A 105 -15.84 5.86 -3.77
N GLU A 106 -15.05 5.62 -4.82
CA GLU A 106 -15.50 5.59 -6.21
C GLU A 106 -16.27 4.30 -6.56
N LEU A 107 -15.93 3.17 -5.93
CA LEU A 107 -16.53 1.86 -6.22
C LEU A 107 -17.86 1.62 -5.49
N PHE A 108 -18.03 2.14 -4.28
CA PHE A 108 -19.22 1.88 -3.46
C PHE A 108 -20.23 3.05 -3.47
N PRO A 109 -21.54 2.78 -3.69
CA PRO A 109 -22.57 3.80 -3.64
C PRO A 109 -22.74 4.33 -2.22
N THR A 110 -23.13 5.60 -2.10
CA THR A 110 -23.21 6.37 -0.84
C THR A 110 -23.94 5.63 0.28
N SER A 111 -25.02 4.90 -0.05
CA SER A 111 -25.85 4.15 0.90
C SER A 111 -25.12 3.04 1.68
N ILE A 112 -24.14 2.36 1.08
CA ILE A 112 -23.39 1.26 1.71
C ILE A 112 -21.91 1.56 1.91
N ARG A 113 -21.43 2.69 1.39
CA ARG A 113 -20.01 3.08 1.40
C ARG A 113 -19.39 3.00 2.79
N THR A 114 -20.05 3.55 3.81
CA THR A 114 -19.53 3.55 5.18
C THR A 114 -19.36 2.12 5.72
N LEU A 115 -20.33 1.23 5.46
CA LEU A 115 -20.28 -0.16 5.89
C LEU A 115 -19.13 -0.92 5.21
N CYS A 116 -19.01 -0.78 3.89
CA CYS A 116 -17.93 -1.40 3.11
C CYS A 116 -16.55 -0.88 3.55
N TYR A 117 -16.42 0.42 3.77
CA TYR A 117 -15.17 1.04 4.22
C TYR A 117 -14.77 0.55 5.62
N SER A 118 -15.72 0.42 6.56
CA SER A 118 -15.47 -0.18 7.87
C SER A 118 -14.97 -1.62 7.75
N PHE A 119 -15.55 -2.42 6.85
CA PHE A 119 -15.11 -3.80 6.62
C PHE A 119 -13.67 -3.88 6.09
N VAL A 120 -13.32 -3.05 5.10
CA VAL A 120 -11.93 -2.94 4.60
C VAL A 120 -10.98 -2.51 5.71
N GLN A 121 -11.41 -1.56 6.56
CA GLN A 121 -10.60 -1.09 7.68
C GLN A 121 -10.35 -2.18 8.73
N LEU A 122 -11.30 -3.09 8.98
CA LEU A 122 -11.09 -4.23 9.88
C LEU A 122 -9.95 -5.13 9.41
N TRP A 123 -9.95 -5.54 8.14
CA TRP A 123 -8.86 -6.32 7.54
C TRP A 123 -7.53 -5.59 7.57
N SER A 124 -7.56 -4.30 7.30
CA SER A 124 -6.40 -3.41 7.40
C SER A 124 -5.81 -3.39 8.81
N ARG A 125 -6.65 -3.36 9.86
CA ARG A 125 -6.21 -3.41 11.28
C ARG A 125 -5.64 -4.78 11.67
N LEU A 126 -6.23 -5.88 11.20
CA LEU A 126 -5.68 -7.22 11.41
C LEU A 126 -4.25 -7.32 10.87
N GLY A 127 -4.00 -6.75 9.68
CA GLY A 127 -2.64 -6.70 9.11
C GLY A 127 -1.64 -5.90 9.96
N ILE A 128 -2.08 -4.92 10.76
CA ILE A 128 -1.21 -4.16 11.67
C ILE A 128 -0.84 -5.00 12.89
N VAL A 129 -1.77 -5.80 13.41
CA VAL A 129 -1.52 -6.70 14.54
C VAL A 129 -0.48 -7.76 14.18
N ILE A 130 -0.51 -8.27 12.94
CA ILE A 130 0.45 -9.28 12.45
C ILE A 130 1.82 -8.65 12.12
N ALA A 131 1.85 -7.38 11.73
CA ALA A 131 3.04 -6.68 11.26
C ALA A 131 4.30 -6.79 12.16
N PRO A 132 4.25 -6.58 13.49
CA PRO A 132 5.45 -6.67 14.34
C PRO A 132 6.02 -8.10 14.40
N HIS A 133 5.19 -9.12 14.23
CA HIS A 133 5.63 -10.52 14.25
C HIS A 133 6.44 -10.92 13.02
N VAL A 134 6.32 -10.18 11.91
CA VAL A 134 7.00 -10.51 10.65
C VAL A 134 8.53 -10.47 10.81
N TYR A 135 9.06 -9.51 11.58
CA TYR A 135 10.50 -9.42 11.85
C TYR A 135 10.95 -10.38 12.94
N SER A 136 10.08 -10.80 13.87
CA SER A 136 10.41 -11.84 14.84
C SER A 136 10.75 -13.19 14.19
N TRP A 137 10.29 -13.44 12.96
CA TRP A 137 10.63 -14.65 12.23
C TRP A 137 12.03 -14.67 11.60
N GLU A 138 12.79 -13.58 11.73
CA GLU A 138 14.21 -13.50 11.35
C GLU A 138 15.05 -14.56 12.10
N GLU A 139 14.67 -14.91 13.33
CA GLU A 139 15.35 -15.93 14.15
C GLU A 139 15.32 -17.33 13.54
N ILE A 140 14.28 -17.65 12.75
CA ILE A 140 14.15 -18.95 12.07
C ILE A 140 14.91 -18.92 10.75
N TRP A 141 14.75 -17.84 9.98
CA TRP A 141 15.45 -17.65 8.72
C TRP A 141 15.63 -16.15 8.43
N HIS A 142 16.90 -15.72 8.32
CA HIS A 142 17.29 -14.32 8.13
C HIS A 142 16.54 -13.62 6.98
N TYR A 143 16.24 -14.35 5.90
CA TYR A 143 15.59 -13.82 4.70
C TYR A 143 14.04 -13.84 4.74
N LEU A 144 13.44 -14.44 5.76
CA LEU A 144 11.99 -14.64 5.84
C LEU A 144 11.18 -13.34 5.85
N PRO A 145 11.54 -12.31 6.64
CA PRO A 145 10.74 -11.09 6.73
C PRO A 145 10.61 -10.41 5.36
N TYR A 146 11.73 -10.23 4.65
CA TYR A 146 11.74 -9.57 3.35
C TYR A 146 11.01 -10.38 2.28
N THR A 147 11.17 -11.70 2.25
CA THR A 147 10.49 -12.56 1.26
C THR A 147 8.96 -12.55 1.44
N ILE A 148 8.47 -12.60 2.67
CA ILE A 148 7.03 -12.50 2.97
C ILE A 148 6.50 -11.13 2.58
N LEU A 149 7.20 -10.05 2.90
CA LEU A 149 6.79 -8.69 2.54
C LEU A 149 6.71 -8.48 1.03
N ILE A 150 7.68 -9.02 0.28
CA ILE A 150 7.68 -8.99 -1.19
C ILE A 150 6.51 -9.80 -1.74
N ALA A 151 6.27 -11.02 -1.23
CA ALA A 151 5.17 -11.87 -1.68
C ALA A 151 3.81 -11.18 -1.46
N VAL A 152 3.59 -10.58 -0.29
CA VAL A 152 2.36 -9.84 0.00
C VAL A 152 2.20 -8.62 -0.91
N ALA A 153 3.28 -7.88 -1.18
CA ALA A 153 3.23 -6.72 -2.08
C ALA A 153 2.91 -7.10 -3.53
N ILE A 154 3.45 -8.22 -4.03
CA ILE A 154 3.15 -8.75 -5.36
C ILE A 154 1.68 -9.19 -5.43
N LEU A 155 1.21 -9.94 -4.43
CA LEU A 155 -0.19 -10.38 -4.38
C LEU A 155 -1.15 -9.19 -4.38
N ASP A 156 -0.85 -8.14 -3.62
CA ASP A 156 -1.65 -6.93 -3.56
C ASP A 156 -1.76 -6.23 -4.93
N VAL A 157 -0.65 -6.13 -5.70
CA VAL A 157 -0.70 -5.59 -7.07
C VAL A 157 -1.52 -6.45 -8.00
N VAL A 158 -1.29 -7.76 -7.98
CA VAL A 158 -2.00 -8.69 -8.86
C VAL A 158 -3.50 -8.66 -8.58
N PHE A 159 -3.91 -8.71 -7.31
CA PHE A 159 -5.31 -8.64 -6.96
C PHE A 159 -5.91 -7.27 -7.28
N PHE A 160 -5.21 -6.18 -7.00
CA PHE A 160 -5.70 -4.83 -7.32
C PHE A 160 -5.89 -4.67 -8.84
N GLU A 161 -4.96 -5.15 -9.64
CA GLU A 161 -5.02 -5.02 -11.09
C GLU A 161 -6.07 -5.93 -11.74
N VAL A 162 -6.26 -7.15 -11.23
CA VAL A 162 -7.21 -8.12 -11.79
C VAL A 162 -8.64 -7.85 -11.32
N LEU A 163 -8.86 -7.58 -10.03
CA LEU A 163 -10.22 -7.48 -9.48
C LEU A 163 -10.83 -6.09 -9.65
N ILE A 164 -10.02 -5.03 -9.68
CA ILE A 164 -10.55 -3.66 -9.67
C ILE A 164 -10.58 -3.13 -11.10
N PRO A 165 -11.77 -2.82 -11.66
CA PRO A 165 -11.85 -2.13 -12.94
C PRO A 165 -11.39 -0.67 -12.79
N GLU A 166 -10.83 -0.08 -13.85
CA GLU A 166 -10.47 1.35 -13.82
C GLU A 166 -11.70 2.21 -13.53
N THR A 167 -11.60 3.00 -12.45
CA THR A 167 -12.67 3.88 -11.92
C THR A 167 -12.52 5.34 -12.35
N LYS A 168 -11.37 5.75 -12.91
CA LYS A 168 -11.14 7.14 -13.34
C LYS A 168 -12.13 7.53 -14.45
N ASN A 169 -12.82 8.66 -14.26
CA ASN A 169 -13.80 9.27 -15.17
C ASN A 169 -15.12 8.50 -15.38
N LYS A 170 -15.47 7.54 -14.52
CA LYS A 170 -16.83 6.96 -14.52
C LYS A 170 -17.75 7.78 -13.60
N PRO A 171 -18.99 8.09 -14.03
CA PRO A 171 -19.94 8.76 -13.16
C PRO A 171 -20.20 7.89 -11.93
N LEU A 172 -20.21 8.50 -10.75
CA LEU A 172 -20.55 7.81 -9.51
C LEU A 172 -21.99 7.29 -9.62
N GLU A 173 -22.19 5.98 -9.46
CA GLU A 173 -23.51 5.42 -9.28
C GLU A 173 -24.01 5.79 -7.88
N ASP A 174 -24.85 6.81 -7.78
CA ASP A 174 -25.43 7.26 -6.52
C ASP A 174 -26.46 6.28 -5.94
N HIS A 175 -26.95 5.35 -6.77
CA HIS A 175 -28.04 4.45 -6.41
C HIS A 175 -27.74 3.02 -6.82
N ILE A 176 -28.02 2.08 -5.91
CA ILE A 176 -28.12 0.67 -6.24
C ILE A 176 -29.23 0.56 -7.28
N VAL A 177 -28.89 0.24 -8.53
CA VAL A 177 -29.89 -0.01 -9.58
C VAL A 177 -30.78 -1.14 -9.10
N LYS A 178 -32.00 -0.80 -8.66
CA LYS A 178 -33.00 -1.81 -8.31
C LYS A 178 -33.22 -2.64 -9.57
N LYS A 179 -32.88 -3.94 -9.51
CA LYS A 179 -33.32 -4.89 -10.54
C LYS A 179 -34.79 -4.61 -10.83
N PRO A 180 -35.20 -4.39 -12.09
CA PRO A 180 -36.61 -4.18 -12.39
C PRO A 180 -37.37 -5.39 -11.84
N LYS A 181 -38.40 -5.13 -11.04
CA LYS A 181 -39.36 -6.17 -10.63
C LYS A 181 -39.82 -6.81 -11.93
N LYS A 182 -39.51 -8.10 -12.13
CA LYS A 182 -40.23 -8.91 -13.12
C LYS A 182 -41.69 -8.79 -12.70
N ASN A 183 -42.48 -8.05 -13.47
CA ASN A 183 -43.93 -8.06 -13.35
C ASN A 183 -44.32 -9.54 -13.47
N ALA A 184 -44.71 -10.14 -12.34
CA ALA A 184 -45.48 -11.36 -12.34
C ALA A 184 -46.69 -11.08 -13.24
N GLY A 185 -46.86 -11.92 -14.27
CA GLY A 185 -47.73 -11.66 -15.40
C GLY A 185 -49.13 -11.21 -15.00
N GLN A 186 -49.55 -10.08 -15.56
CA GLN A 186 -50.91 -9.92 -16.05
C GLN A 186 -50.99 -10.77 -17.33
N VAL A 187 -51.72 -11.89 -17.30
CA VAL A 187 -52.88 -12.22 -18.16
C VAL A 187 -53.63 -13.36 -17.46
#